data_AF-A0A7V3A550-F1
#
_entry.id   AF-A0A7V3A550-F1
#
_cell.length_a   1.000
_cell.length_b   1.000
_cell.length_c   1.000
_cell.angle_alpha   90.00
_cell.angle_beta   90.00
_cell.angle_gamma   90.00
#
_symmetry.space_group_name_H-M   'P 1'
#
loop_
_entity.id
_entity.type
_entity.pdbx_description
1 polymer ?
#
loop_
_entity_poly.entity_id
_entity_poly.type
_entity_poly.pdbx_seq_one_letter_code
_entity_poly.pdbx_strand_id
1 'polypeptide(L)'
;MVPLFLWLNHEYCLPMDILTHVLSGVVAGHLYWPKETLSHEAGITHTAESTRMNPTETGNAVPSSTTPIPAPITMATQRAVRWAVLVGSILPDIDIVFLLGGWATYREYHRGPTHSIWGIILLAFLLTWIIGKRFPSVPKGTIFLWGLGGMVMHVGLDLLTSYRTYLLWPLPYRFSTGILRFHDRTGWYLMGGMWILSTLGNRIQKRIPLPVHAGGLGIILYGGYILLQAAKRYGVWG
;
A
#
# COMPACT_ATOMS: atom_id res chain seq x y z
N MET A 1 4.06 24.42 -41.91
CA MET A 1 5.20 24.15 -41.03
C MET A 1 4.81 24.53 -39.61
N VAL A 2 4.25 23.58 -38.86
CA VAL A 2 3.95 23.74 -37.43
C VAL A 2 5.24 23.37 -36.68
N PRO A 3 5.71 24.16 -35.69
CA PRO A 3 7.05 23.95 -35.14
C PRO A 3 7.13 22.63 -34.39
N LEU A 4 8.22 21.90 -34.67
CA LEU A 4 8.70 20.65 -34.06
C LEU A 4 8.85 20.70 -32.51
N PHE A 5 8.47 21.81 -31.88
CA PHE A 5 8.67 22.09 -30.45
C PHE A 5 7.52 21.58 -29.55
N LEU A 6 6.37 21.20 -30.12
CA LEU A 6 5.25 20.61 -29.37
C LEU A 6 5.31 19.07 -29.26
N TRP A 7 6.24 18.42 -29.96
CA TRP A 7 6.32 16.96 -30.03
C TRP A 7 7.15 16.32 -28.90
N LEU A 8 8.01 17.08 -28.20
CA LEU A 8 8.91 16.55 -27.17
C LEU A 8 8.35 16.53 -25.73
N ASN A 9 7.11 16.99 -25.50
CA ASN A 9 6.53 17.02 -24.14
C ASN A 9 5.59 15.83 -23.81
N HIS A 10 5.26 14.99 -24.78
CA HIS A 10 4.24 13.94 -24.60
C HIS A 10 4.80 12.54 -24.33
N GLU A 11 6.08 12.27 -24.64
CA GLU A 11 6.65 10.91 -24.52
C GLU A 11 7.18 10.56 -23.12
N TYR A 12 7.32 11.55 -22.22
CA TYR A 12 7.92 11.32 -20.89
C TYR A 12 6.92 11.00 -19.77
N CYS A 13 5.61 11.07 -20.01
CA CYS A 13 4.62 10.83 -18.95
C CYS A 13 4.41 9.34 -18.63
N LEU A 14 4.58 8.44 -19.61
CA LEU A 14 4.25 7.03 -19.48
C LEU A 14 5.33 6.09 -18.97
N PRO A 15 6.60 6.22 -19.35
CA PRO A 15 7.62 5.36 -18.76
C PRO A 15 7.80 5.67 -17.27
N MET A 16 7.42 6.87 -16.82
CA MET A 16 7.55 7.26 -15.41
C MET A 16 6.43 6.64 -14.56
N ASP A 17 5.14 6.86 -14.82
CA ASP A 17 4.04 6.35 -13.97
C ASP A 17 4.12 4.83 -13.72
N ILE A 18 4.25 4.03 -14.78
CA ILE A 18 4.27 2.57 -14.69
C ILE A 18 5.52 2.08 -13.93
N LEU A 19 6.67 2.68 -14.22
CA LEU A 19 7.93 2.35 -13.54
C LEU A 19 7.89 2.81 -12.07
N THR A 20 7.20 3.91 -11.75
CA THR A 20 6.99 4.40 -10.37
C THR A 20 6.17 3.43 -9.54
N HIS A 21 5.04 2.97 -10.08
CA HIS A 21 4.11 2.11 -9.37
C HIS A 21 4.65 0.68 -9.24
N VAL A 22 5.34 0.18 -10.27
CA VAL A 22 6.02 -1.12 -10.22
C VAL A 22 7.26 -1.07 -9.33
N LEU A 23 8.11 -0.04 -9.41
CA LEU A 23 9.31 0.06 -8.54
C LEU A 23 8.93 0.33 -7.09
N SER A 24 7.95 1.20 -6.80
CA SER A 24 7.50 1.42 -5.41
C SER A 24 6.84 0.17 -4.82
N GLY A 25 6.07 -0.58 -5.62
CA GLY A 25 5.53 -1.89 -5.24
C GLY A 25 6.58 -2.96 -4.99
N VAL A 26 7.60 -3.05 -5.86
CA VAL A 26 8.74 -3.98 -5.71
C VAL A 26 9.65 -3.59 -4.54
N VAL A 27 9.88 -2.29 -4.33
CA VAL A 27 10.64 -1.76 -3.20
C VAL A 27 9.89 -2.00 -1.89
N ALA A 28 8.59 -1.75 -1.83
CA ALA A 28 7.75 -2.09 -0.68
C ALA A 28 7.75 -3.61 -0.43
N GLY A 29 7.65 -4.41 -1.50
CA GLY A 29 7.77 -5.86 -1.45
C GLY A 29 9.12 -6.33 -0.88
N HIS A 30 10.22 -5.72 -1.31
CA HIS A 30 11.57 -6.03 -0.80
C HIS A 30 11.79 -5.54 0.64
N LEU A 31 11.22 -4.40 1.02
CA LEU A 31 11.33 -3.86 2.38
C LEU A 31 10.52 -4.68 3.40
N TYR A 32 9.39 -5.26 2.95
CA TYR A 32 8.49 -6.06 3.77
C TYR A 32 8.70 -7.57 3.65
N TRP A 33 9.67 -8.04 2.85
CA TRP A 33 10.07 -9.44 2.76
C TRP A 33 11.05 -9.77 3.89
N PRO A 34 10.66 -10.55 4.92
CA PRO A 34 11.64 -11.07 5.86
C PRO A 34 12.46 -12.13 5.13
N LYS A 35 13.78 -11.98 5.12
CA LYS A 35 14.67 -13.12 4.87
C LYS A 35 14.47 -14.07 6.04
N GLU A 36 14.15 -15.32 5.73
CA GLU A 36 13.74 -16.35 6.66
C GLU A 36 14.55 -16.37 7.96
N THR A 37 13.87 -16.12 9.08
CA THR A 37 14.30 -16.54 10.42
C THR A 37 13.11 -17.20 11.10
N LEU A 38 12.63 -18.31 10.54
CA LEU A 38 11.58 -19.13 11.15
C LEU A 38 11.92 -20.61 11.00
N SER A 39 12.88 -21.06 11.80
CA SER A 39 13.08 -22.49 12.06
C SER A 39 13.54 -22.83 13.48
N HIS A 40 13.73 -21.86 14.39
CA HIS A 40 14.27 -22.17 15.73
C HIS A 40 13.31 -22.06 16.92
N GLU A 41 12.11 -21.48 16.80
CA GLU A 41 11.20 -21.29 17.96
C GLU A 41 9.93 -22.16 17.94
N ALA A 42 9.64 -22.88 16.85
CA ALA A 42 8.44 -23.74 16.77
C ALA A 42 8.62 -25.13 17.42
N GLY A 43 9.76 -25.39 18.07
CA GLY A 43 10.12 -26.72 18.60
C GLY A 43 9.88 -26.94 20.10
N ILE A 44 9.39 -25.97 20.86
CA ILE A 44 9.41 -26.04 22.34
C ILE A 44 8.02 -26.28 22.98
N THR A 45 6.91 -26.16 22.26
CA THR A 45 5.57 -26.18 22.89
C THR A 45 4.79 -27.50 22.85
N HIS A 46 5.45 -28.67 22.79
CA HIS A 46 4.74 -29.97 22.81
C HIS A 46 5.24 -31.04 23.81
N THR A 47 6.12 -30.72 24.77
CA THR A 47 6.66 -31.74 25.71
C THR A 47 6.56 -31.39 27.20
N ALA A 48 5.59 -30.56 27.61
CA ALA A 48 5.40 -30.22 29.02
C ALA A 48 3.95 -30.44 29.49
N GLU A 49 3.37 -31.60 29.22
CA GLU A 49 2.08 -32.01 29.80
C GLU A 49 2.11 -33.52 30.09
N SER A 50 2.92 -33.93 31.07
CA SER A 50 2.80 -35.23 31.73
C SER A 50 3.68 -35.25 32.97
N THR A 51 3.21 -34.70 34.09
CA THR A 51 3.54 -35.20 35.44
C THR A 51 2.56 -34.65 36.49
N ARG A 52 1.84 -35.60 37.12
CA ARG A 52 1.20 -35.60 38.46
C ARG A 52 -0.14 -34.88 38.73
N MET A 53 -1.12 -35.72 39.04
CA MET A 53 -2.25 -35.47 39.95
C MET A 53 -1.78 -35.21 41.40
N ASN A 54 -2.51 -34.38 42.14
CA ASN A 54 -2.99 -34.69 43.50
C ASN A 54 -4.25 -33.86 43.85
N PRO A 55 -5.28 -34.41 44.55
CA PRO A 55 -6.54 -33.72 44.80
C PRO A 55 -6.69 -33.28 46.26
N THR A 56 -6.53 -31.99 46.56
CA THR A 56 -7.18 -31.32 47.71
C THR A 56 -6.93 -29.82 47.64
N GLU A 57 -7.91 -29.04 47.18
CA GLU A 57 -8.03 -27.62 47.54
C GLU A 57 -9.51 -27.20 47.44
N THR A 58 -10.19 -27.23 48.58
CA THR A 58 -11.42 -26.46 48.82
C THR A 58 -11.03 -24.98 48.95
N GLY A 59 -11.31 -24.18 47.92
CA GLY A 59 -11.05 -22.75 47.95
C GLY A 59 -11.79 -22.02 46.84
N ASN A 60 -12.91 -21.39 47.20
CA ASN A 60 -13.54 -20.21 46.59
C ASN A 60 -13.37 -20.04 45.06
N ALA A 61 -14.42 -20.38 44.31
CA ALA A 61 -14.56 -20.01 42.91
C ALA A 61 -14.68 -18.48 42.77
N VAL A 62 -13.54 -17.80 42.58
CA VAL A 62 -13.50 -16.46 42.01
C VAL A 62 -13.93 -16.61 40.54
N PRO A 63 -14.98 -15.91 40.06
CA PRO A 63 -15.30 -15.95 38.64
C PRO A 63 -14.14 -15.30 37.88
N SER A 64 -13.33 -16.12 37.22
CA SER A 64 -12.31 -15.65 36.30
C SER A 64 -13.03 -14.88 35.20
N SER A 65 -12.89 -13.55 35.22
CA SER A 65 -13.26 -12.69 34.11
C SER A 65 -12.27 -12.96 32.97
N THR A 66 -12.44 -14.10 32.31
CA THR A 66 -11.70 -14.48 31.12
C THR A 66 -12.24 -13.64 29.98
N THR A 67 -11.88 -12.36 29.98
CA THR A 67 -11.86 -11.58 28.74
C THR A 67 -11.00 -12.38 27.76
N PRO A 68 -11.55 -12.83 26.61
CA PRO A 68 -10.77 -13.61 25.67
C PRO A 68 -9.58 -12.75 25.24
N ILE A 69 -8.37 -13.17 25.57
CA ILE A 69 -7.16 -12.55 25.02
C ILE A 69 -7.31 -12.69 23.49
N PRO A 70 -7.30 -11.58 22.72
CA PRO A 70 -7.48 -11.65 21.28
C PRO A 70 -6.44 -12.59 20.70
N ALA A 71 -6.90 -13.59 19.94
CA ALA A 71 -6.04 -14.62 19.40
C ALA A 71 -4.87 -14.00 18.63
N PRO A 72 -3.64 -14.53 18.78
CA PRO A 72 -2.46 -14.00 18.11
C PRO A 72 -2.66 -14.03 16.58
N ILE A 73 -2.26 -12.95 15.91
CA ILE A 73 -2.38 -12.82 14.45
C ILE A 73 -1.53 -13.92 13.80
N THR A 74 -2.18 -14.84 13.09
CA THR A 74 -1.47 -15.95 12.44
C THR A 74 -0.53 -15.46 11.33
N MET A 75 0.56 -16.20 11.08
CA MET A 75 1.48 -15.93 9.96
C MET A 75 0.76 -15.91 8.61
N ALA A 76 -0.28 -16.75 8.43
CA ALA A 76 -1.11 -16.76 7.23
C ALA A 76 -1.87 -15.44 7.05
N THR A 77 -2.48 -14.93 8.14
CA THR A 77 -3.17 -13.63 8.14
C THR A 77 -2.21 -12.50 7.80
N GLN A 78 -1.01 -12.48 8.40
CA GLN A 78 -0.01 -11.45 8.09
C GLN A 78 0.38 -11.46 6.61
N ARG A 79 0.64 -12.64 6.02
CA ARG A 79 1.00 -12.76 4.59
C ARG A 79 -0.15 -12.33 3.69
N ALA A 80 -1.38 -12.74 3.99
CA ALA A 80 -2.56 -12.39 3.21
C ALA A 80 -2.82 -10.87 3.22
N VAL A 81 -2.75 -10.23 4.40
CA VAL A 81 -2.89 -8.79 4.55
C VAL A 81 -1.82 -8.04 3.77
N ARG A 82 -0.54 -8.47 3.87
CA ARG A 82 0.56 -7.84 3.10
C ARG A 82 0.30 -7.90 1.59
N TRP A 83 -0.08 -9.07 1.06
CA TRP A 83 -0.42 -9.18 -0.36
C TRP A 83 -1.63 -8.34 -0.74
N ALA A 84 -2.66 -8.29 0.11
CA ALA A 84 -3.85 -7.48 -0.14
C ALA A 84 -3.50 -6.00 -0.26
N VAL A 85 -2.72 -5.46 0.68
CA VAL A 85 -2.29 -4.05 0.65
C VAL A 85 -1.40 -3.77 -0.56
N LEU A 86 -0.37 -4.59 -0.81
CA LEU A 86 0.60 -4.36 -1.89
C LEU A 86 -0.03 -4.43 -3.27
N VAL A 87 -0.89 -5.42 -3.52
CA VAL A 87 -1.57 -5.54 -4.82
C VAL A 87 -2.67 -4.49 -4.92
N GLY A 88 -3.42 -4.27 -3.82
CA GLY A 88 -4.47 -3.24 -3.76
C GLY A 88 -3.95 -1.84 -4.06
N SER A 89 -2.73 -1.49 -3.63
CA SER A 89 -2.12 -0.18 -3.89
C SER A 89 -1.65 0.04 -5.33
N ILE A 90 -1.72 -0.97 -6.20
CA ILE A 90 -1.29 -0.88 -7.61
C ILE A 90 -2.46 -1.19 -8.55
N LEU A 91 -3.42 -2.00 -8.09
CA LEU A 91 -4.49 -2.56 -8.92
C LEU A 91 -5.37 -1.52 -9.65
N PRO A 92 -5.63 -0.29 -9.14
CA PRO A 92 -6.38 0.72 -9.90
C PRO A 92 -5.75 1.07 -11.27
N ASP A 93 -4.42 1.03 -11.38
CA ASP A 93 -3.66 1.33 -12.60
C ASP A 93 -3.63 0.18 -13.62
N ILE A 94 -4.35 -0.91 -13.34
CA ILE A 94 -4.60 -1.94 -14.37
C ILE A 94 -5.30 -1.37 -15.60
N ASP A 95 -5.85 -0.15 -15.51
CA ASP A 95 -6.40 0.61 -16.63
C ASP A 95 -5.38 0.95 -17.73
N ILE A 96 -4.08 0.69 -17.51
CA ILE A 96 -3.07 0.61 -18.58
C ILE A 96 -3.49 -0.30 -19.73
N VAL A 97 -4.34 -1.31 -19.50
CA VAL A 97 -4.86 -2.17 -20.57
C VAL A 97 -5.63 -1.39 -21.65
N PHE A 98 -6.19 -0.21 -21.32
CA PHE A 98 -6.83 0.65 -22.32
C PHE A 98 -5.85 1.23 -23.34
N LEU A 99 -4.53 1.16 -23.07
CA LEU A 99 -3.49 1.50 -24.04
C LEU A 99 -3.51 0.58 -25.27
N LEU A 100 -4.05 -0.64 -25.15
CA LEU A 100 -4.26 -1.53 -26.30
C LEU A 100 -5.22 -0.94 -27.33
N GLY A 101 -6.13 -0.05 -26.91
CA GLY A 101 -7.00 0.74 -27.79
C GLY A 101 -6.36 2.01 -28.33
N GLY A 102 -5.10 2.29 -27.97
CA GLY A 102 -4.36 3.48 -28.35
C GLY A 102 -4.44 4.62 -27.32
N TRP A 103 -3.68 5.69 -27.60
CA TRP A 103 -3.49 6.83 -26.69
C TRP A 103 -4.76 7.63 -26.38
N ALA A 104 -5.71 7.67 -27.32
CA ALA A 104 -6.97 8.36 -27.12
C ALA A 104 -7.84 7.60 -26.10
N THR A 105 -8.02 6.30 -26.30
CA THR A 105 -8.78 5.41 -25.41
C THR A 105 -8.16 5.36 -24.02
N TYR A 106 -6.84 5.22 -23.92
CA TYR A 106 -6.17 5.26 -22.62
C TYR A 106 -6.49 6.57 -21.87
N ARG A 107 -6.34 7.74 -22.48
CA ARG A 107 -6.62 9.02 -21.78
C ARG A 107 -8.08 9.23 -21.42
N GLU A 108 -8.99 8.64 -22.18
CA GLU A 108 -10.43 8.73 -21.93
C GLU A 108 -10.83 7.91 -20.69
N TYR A 109 -10.28 6.71 -20.56
CA TYR A 109 -10.64 5.76 -19.50
C TYR A 109 -9.67 5.71 -18.31
N HIS A 110 -8.45 6.20 -18.46
CA HIS A 110 -7.47 6.27 -17.39
C HIS A 110 -7.97 7.17 -16.26
N ARG A 111 -7.92 6.67 -15.03
CA ARG A 111 -8.53 7.29 -13.84
C ARG A 111 -10.05 7.51 -13.96
N GLY A 112 -10.67 6.68 -14.78
CA GLY A 112 -12.11 6.60 -14.99
C GLY A 112 -12.70 5.45 -14.18
N PRO A 113 -13.12 4.35 -14.84
CA PRO A 113 -13.80 3.24 -14.18
C PRO A 113 -13.05 2.65 -12.99
N THR A 114 -11.74 2.38 -13.13
CA THR A 114 -10.93 1.68 -12.10
C THR A 114 -10.62 2.54 -10.87
N HIS A 115 -10.71 3.85 -10.98
CA HIS A 115 -10.46 4.82 -9.91
C HIS A 115 -11.74 5.40 -9.30
N SER A 116 -12.90 4.90 -9.73
CA SER A 116 -14.20 5.26 -9.17
C SER A 116 -14.49 4.48 -7.88
N ILE A 117 -15.39 5.00 -7.04
CA ILE A 117 -15.82 4.32 -5.79
C ILE A 117 -16.31 2.90 -6.09
N TRP A 118 -17.16 2.76 -7.11
CA TRP A 118 -17.67 1.46 -7.51
C TRP A 118 -16.59 0.57 -8.14
N GLY A 119 -15.66 1.16 -8.89
CA GLY A 119 -14.53 0.47 -9.49
C GLY A 119 -13.60 -0.16 -8.45
N ILE A 120 -13.16 0.61 -7.46
CA ILE A 120 -12.28 0.09 -6.41
C ILE A 120 -12.97 -0.97 -5.54
N ILE A 121 -14.28 -0.84 -5.29
CA ILE A 121 -15.04 -1.88 -4.57
C ILE A 121 -15.06 -3.18 -5.38
N LEU A 122 -15.34 -3.10 -6.69
CA LEU A 122 -15.36 -4.27 -7.56
C LEU A 122 -13.97 -4.92 -7.68
N LEU A 123 -12.93 -4.11 -7.85
CA LEU A 123 -11.54 -4.57 -7.86
C LEU A 123 -11.14 -5.20 -6.52
N ALA A 124 -11.60 -4.67 -5.38
CA ALA A 124 -11.34 -5.24 -4.07
C ALA A 124 -12.02 -6.61 -3.90
N PHE A 125 -13.22 -6.81 -4.42
CA PHE A 125 -13.85 -8.14 -4.48
C PHE A 125 -13.06 -9.11 -5.34
N LEU A 126 -12.61 -8.68 -6.52
CA LEU A 126 -11.78 -9.51 -7.41
C LEU A 126 -10.46 -9.90 -6.73
N LEU A 127 -9.80 -8.94 -6.09
CA LEU A 127 -8.57 -9.15 -5.35
C LEU A 127 -8.77 -10.14 -4.20
N THR A 128 -9.86 -9.97 -3.44
CA THR A 128 -10.22 -10.87 -2.34
C THR A 128 -10.47 -12.28 -2.83
N TRP A 129 -11.10 -12.45 -3.99
CA TRP A 129 -11.32 -13.76 -4.59
C TRP A 129 -10.01 -14.43 -4.98
N ILE A 130 -9.08 -13.70 -5.60
CA ILE A 130 -7.77 -14.23 -6.02
C ILE A 130 -6.92 -14.61 -4.80
N ILE A 131 -6.73 -13.68 -3.85
CA ILE A 131 -5.90 -13.91 -2.66
C ILE A 131 -6.55 -14.94 -1.72
N GLY A 132 -7.87 -14.89 -1.57
CA GLY A 132 -8.62 -15.81 -0.70
C GLY A 132 -8.49 -17.28 -1.10
N LYS A 133 -8.31 -17.58 -2.39
CA LYS A 133 -7.99 -18.95 -2.85
C LYS A 133 -6.64 -19.44 -2.33
N ARG A 134 -5.66 -18.53 -2.18
CA ARG A 134 -4.31 -18.88 -1.71
C ARG A 134 -4.21 -18.96 -0.19
N PHE A 135 -5.10 -18.27 0.52
CA PHE A 135 -5.16 -18.18 1.98
C PHE A 135 -6.57 -18.53 2.50
N PRO A 136 -7.01 -19.79 2.37
CA PRO A 136 -8.39 -20.18 2.70
C PRO A 136 -8.72 -20.08 4.20
N SER A 137 -7.71 -20.11 5.08
CA SER A 137 -7.87 -19.96 6.53
C SER A 137 -8.03 -18.50 7.00
N VAL A 138 -7.82 -17.52 6.11
CA VAL A 138 -7.90 -16.10 6.46
C VAL A 138 -9.31 -15.58 6.16
N PRO A 139 -9.93 -14.83 7.08
CA PRO A 139 -11.24 -14.21 6.83
C PRO A 139 -11.21 -13.33 5.58
N LYS A 140 -12.11 -13.59 4.63
CA LYS A 140 -12.21 -12.85 3.35
C LYS A 140 -12.44 -11.36 3.57
N GLY A 141 -13.22 -11.00 4.61
CA GLY A 141 -13.44 -9.61 4.99
C GLY A 141 -12.16 -8.86 5.36
N THR A 142 -11.19 -9.53 5.99
CA THR A 142 -9.87 -8.95 6.28
C THR A 142 -9.12 -8.64 4.99
N ILE A 143 -9.07 -9.59 4.06
CA ILE A 143 -8.41 -9.41 2.75
C ILE A 143 -9.07 -8.26 1.97
N PHE A 144 -10.40 -8.22 1.97
CA PHE A 144 -11.18 -7.18 1.31
C PHE A 144 -10.89 -5.79 1.89
N LEU A 145 -10.97 -5.62 3.21
CA LEU A 145 -10.78 -4.31 3.84
C LEU A 145 -9.36 -3.78 3.65
N TRP A 146 -8.34 -4.64 3.76
CA TRP A 146 -6.95 -4.24 3.56
C TRP A 146 -6.62 -3.98 2.09
N GLY A 147 -7.19 -4.76 1.16
CA GLY A 147 -7.07 -4.53 -0.27
C GLY A 147 -7.75 -3.24 -0.71
N LEU A 148 -8.99 -3.01 -0.25
CA LEU A 148 -9.71 -1.76 -0.45
C LEU A 148 -8.97 -0.57 0.16
N GLY A 149 -8.40 -0.71 1.35
CA GLY A 149 -7.57 0.32 1.97
C GLY A 149 -6.37 0.73 1.11
N GLY A 150 -5.68 -0.23 0.48
CA GLY A 150 -4.62 0.05 -0.49
C GLY A 150 -5.12 0.85 -1.70
N MET A 151 -6.26 0.48 -2.27
CA MET A 151 -6.87 1.18 -3.41
C MET A 151 -7.35 2.58 -3.04
N VAL A 152 -7.97 2.75 -1.86
CA VAL A 152 -8.40 4.06 -1.36
C VAL A 152 -7.20 4.98 -1.16
N MET A 153 -6.07 4.46 -0.65
CA MET A 153 -4.85 5.24 -0.53
C MET A 153 -4.33 5.66 -1.91
N HIS A 154 -4.31 4.77 -2.90
CA HIS A 154 -3.91 5.06 -4.27
C HIS A 154 -4.77 6.17 -4.90
N VAL A 155 -6.10 5.99 -4.92
CA VAL A 155 -7.04 6.98 -5.45
C VAL A 155 -6.99 8.29 -4.65
N GLY A 156 -6.78 8.22 -3.34
CA GLY A 156 -6.60 9.39 -2.48
C GLY A 156 -5.37 10.21 -2.88
N LEU A 157 -4.23 9.57 -3.11
CA LEU A 157 -3.02 10.23 -3.60
C LEU A 157 -3.24 10.82 -5.00
N ASP A 158 -3.99 10.15 -5.86
CA ASP A 158 -4.34 10.68 -7.18
C ASP A 158 -5.17 11.96 -7.12
N LEU A 159 -6.12 12.05 -6.18
CA LEU A 159 -6.91 13.26 -5.94
C LEU A 159 -6.06 14.43 -5.42
N LEU A 160 -4.89 14.15 -4.81
CA LEU A 160 -3.94 15.19 -4.42
C LEU A 160 -3.23 15.82 -5.61
N THR A 161 -3.15 15.10 -6.73
CA THR A 161 -2.49 15.59 -7.94
C THR A 161 -3.35 16.64 -8.66
N SER A 162 -2.73 17.33 -9.62
CA SER A 162 -3.43 18.18 -10.60
C SER A 162 -4.17 17.40 -11.69
N TYR A 163 -3.99 16.08 -11.75
CA TYR A 163 -4.65 15.23 -12.73
C TYR A 163 -6.03 14.84 -12.20
N ARG A 164 -7.07 15.03 -13.03
CA ARG A 164 -8.46 14.88 -12.62
C ARG A 164 -8.92 13.42 -12.65
N THR A 165 -9.56 12.97 -11.57
CA THR A 165 -10.08 11.59 -11.42
C THR A 165 -11.60 11.56 -11.40
N TYR A 166 -12.21 10.58 -12.08
CA TYR A 166 -13.67 10.38 -12.10
C TYR A 166 -14.14 9.52 -10.93
N LEU A 167 -14.14 10.09 -9.73
CA LEU A 167 -14.50 9.36 -8.52
C LEU A 167 -15.93 8.79 -8.55
N LEU A 168 -16.85 9.49 -9.24
CA LEU A 168 -18.27 9.14 -9.35
C LEU A 168 -18.65 8.58 -10.74
N TRP A 169 -17.67 8.05 -11.50
CA TRP A 169 -17.95 7.40 -12.79
C TRP A 169 -19.13 6.40 -12.66
N PRO A 170 -20.12 6.39 -13.59
CA PRO A 170 -20.12 7.01 -14.92
C PRO A 170 -20.61 8.47 -14.97
N LEU A 171 -20.80 9.14 -13.83
CA LEU A 171 -21.15 10.56 -13.83
C LEU A 171 -19.96 11.40 -14.36
N PRO A 172 -20.22 12.52 -15.07
CA PRO A 172 -19.16 13.32 -15.71
C PRO A 172 -18.36 14.20 -14.74
N TYR A 173 -18.49 13.98 -13.42
CA TYR A 173 -17.82 14.77 -12.39
C TYR A 173 -16.37 14.32 -12.19
N ARG A 174 -15.47 15.30 -12.20
CA ARG A 174 -14.03 15.12 -12.07
C ARG A 174 -13.51 15.87 -10.85
N PHE A 175 -12.70 15.20 -10.04
CA PHE A 175 -12.17 15.74 -8.79
C PHE A 175 -10.64 15.81 -8.83
N SER A 176 -10.08 16.87 -8.26
CA SER A 176 -8.64 17.08 -8.08
C SER A 176 -8.45 18.26 -7.13
N THR A 177 -7.54 18.12 -6.17
CA THR A 177 -7.16 19.24 -5.29
C THR A 177 -6.03 20.09 -5.90
N GLY A 178 -5.17 19.50 -6.75
CA GLY A 178 -4.03 20.18 -7.36
C GLY A 178 -2.95 20.62 -6.36
N ILE A 179 -2.85 19.94 -5.21
CA ILE A 179 -1.83 20.19 -4.18
C ILE A 179 -0.46 19.72 -4.67
N LEU A 180 -0.42 18.54 -5.28
CA LEU A 180 0.77 17.96 -5.88
C LEU A 180 0.78 18.22 -7.39
N ARG A 181 1.95 18.55 -7.92
CA ARG A 181 2.14 18.55 -9.37
C ARG A 181 2.39 17.11 -9.81
N PHE A 182 1.78 16.71 -10.92
CA PHE A 182 1.98 15.38 -11.49
C PHE A 182 3.47 15.05 -11.74
N HIS A 183 4.31 16.07 -12.01
CA HIS A 183 5.76 15.94 -12.20
C HIS A 183 6.59 16.49 -11.03
N ASP A 184 6.11 16.32 -9.80
CA ASP A 184 6.79 16.81 -8.61
C ASP A 184 7.98 15.92 -8.23
N ARG A 185 9.15 16.23 -8.79
CA ARG A 185 10.42 15.56 -8.52
C ARG A 185 10.81 15.58 -7.03
N THR A 186 10.25 16.48 -6.22
CA THR A 186 10.56 16.57 -4.79
C THR A 186 10.12 15.33 -4.03
N GLY A 187 8.94 14.77 -4.32
CA GLY A 187 8.48 13.52 -3.70
C GLY A 187 9.40 12.34 -4.01
N TRP A 188 9.86 12.27 -5.26
CA TRP A 188 10.81 11.25 -5.71
C TRP A 188 12.14 11.29 -4.99
N TYR A 189 12.72 12.49 -4.81
CA TYR A 189 13.98 12.63 -4.08
C TYR A 189 13.82 12.29 -2.59
N LEU A 190 12.69 12.63 -1.98
CA LEU A 190 12.42 12.32 -0.57
C LEU A 190 12.23 10.82 -0.32
N MET A 191 11.51 10.11 -1.19
CA MET A 191 11.30 8.66 -1.02
C MET A 191 12.48 7.84 -1.55
N GLY A 192 12.92 8.11 -2.78
CA GLY A 192 14.00 7.40 -3.44
C GLY A 192 15.38 7.68 -2.83
N GLY A 193 15.67 8.93 -2.47
CA GLY A 193 16.93 9.31 -1.83
C GLY A 193 17.10 8.66 -0.45
N MET A 194 16.02 8.62 0.34
CA MET A 194 16.02 7.98 1.65
C MET A 194 16.15 6.46 1.53
N TRP A 195 15.51 5.85 0.53
CA TRP A 195 15.68 4.42 0.22
C TRP A 195 17.12 4.09 -0.17
N ILE A 196 17.74 4.87 -1.06
CA ILE A 196 19.15 4.71 -1.46
C ILE A 196 20.07 4.81 -0.24
N LEU A 197 19.93 5.87 0.58
CA LEU A 197 20.70 6.02 1.83
C LEU A 197 20.56 4.78 2.73
N SER A 198 19.36 4.25 2.82
CA SER A 198 19.07 3.08 3.64
C SER A 198 19.73 1.80 3.12
N THR A 199 19.86 1.64 1.80
CA THR A 199 20.58 0.52 1.19
C THR A 199 22.10 0.66 1.30
N LEU A 200 22.63 1.89 1.27
CA LEU A 200 24.05 2.18 1.48
C LEU A 200 24.46 1.92 2.94
N GLY A 201 23.65 2.36 3.91
CA GLY A 201 23.91 2.13 5.33
C GLY A 201 23.82 0.65 5.74
N ASN A 202 23.03 -0.15 5.02
CA ASN A 202 22.94 -1.61 5.21
C ASN A 202 24.25 -2.36 4.91
N ARG A 203 25.18 -1.76 4.14
CA ARG A 203 26.52 -2.33 3.93
C ARG A 203 27.46 -2.11 5.12
N ILE A 204 27.13 -1.18 6.02
CA ILE A 204 28.03 -0.68 7.07
C ILE A 204 27.58 -1.14 8.47
N GLN A 205 26.30 -1.46 8.71
CA GLN A 205 25.81 -1.69 10.08
C GLN A 205 24.88 -2.91 10.22
N LYS A 206 25.42 -4.02 10.76
CA LYS A 206 24.70 -5.30 10.98
C LYS A 206 23.72 -5.32 12.18
N ARG A 207 23.53 -4.21 12.92
CA ARG A 207 22.81 -4.23 14.22
C ARG A 207 21.51 -3.44 14.31
N ILE A 208 21.14 -2.65 13.30
CA ILE A 208 19.87 -1.90 13.29
C ILE A 208 19.27 -2.03 11.88
N PRO A 209 17.97 -2.34 11.71
CA PRO A 209 17.31 -2.31 10.41
C PRO A 209 17.08 -0.85 9.96
N LEU A 210 18.18 -0.16 9.67
CA LEU A 210 18.23 1.17 9.08
C LEU A 210 17.33 1.35 7.82
N PRO A 211 17.08 0.31 6.98
CA PRO A 211 16.15 0.38 5.84
C PRO A 211 14.73 0.80 6.20
N VAL A 212 14.19 0.24 7.29
CA VAL A 212 12.80 0.42 7.67
C VAL A 212 12.59 1.80 8.28
N HIS A 213 13.53 2.25 9.11
CA HIS A 213 13.48 3.58 9.73
C HIS A 213 13.72 4.70 8.72
N ALA A 214 14.67 4.53 7.79
CA ALA A 214 14.90 5.50 6.73
C ALA A 214 13.72 5.56 5.74
N GLY A 215 13.17 4.42 5.30
CA GLY A 215 11.96 4.41 4.48
C GLY A 215 10.77 5.08 5.17
N GLY A 216 10.56 4.79 6.47
CA GLY A 216 9.54 5.45 7.29
C GLY A 216 9.75 6.96 7.40
N LEU A 217 10.99 7.42 7.61
CA LEU A 217 11.34 8.84 7.64
C LEU A 217 11.04 9.52 6.30
N GLY A 218 11.33 8.87 5.17
CA GLY A 218 10.99 9.39 3.83
C GLY A 218 9.49 9.62 3.65
N ILE A 219 8.66 8.68 4.12
CA ILE A 219 7.19 8.80 4.09
C ILE A 219 6.73 9.97 4.98
N ILE A 220 7.29 10.11 6.18
CA ILE A 220 6.95 11.20 7.11
C ILE A 220 7.29 12.56 6.48
N LEU A 221 8.49 12.71 5.93
CA LEU A 221 8.91 13.95 5.28
C LEU A 221 8.04 14.26 4.05
N TYR A 222 7.65 13.24 3.28
CA TYR A 222 6.75 13.43 2.14
C TYR A 222 5.34 13.86 2.58
N GLY A 223 4.81 13.27 3.66
CA GLY A 223 3.56 13.73 4.28
C GLY A 223 3.64 15.17 4.74
N GLY A 224 4.74 15.57 5.40
CA GLY A 224 5.00 16.95 5.77
C GLY A 224 5.07 17.89 4.57
N TYR A 225 5.70 17.46 3.48
CA TYR A 225 5.74 18.20 2.22
C TYR A 225 4.34 18.44 1.63
N ILE A 226 3.49 17.40 1.59
CA ILE A 226 2.09 17.53 1.13
C ILE A 226 1.34 18.57 1.96
N LEU A 227 1.48 18.54 3.29
CA LEU A 227 0.83 19.51 4.19
C LEU A 227 1.30 20.94 3.93
N LEU A 228 2.60 21.16 3.71
CA LEU A 228 3.13 22.48 3.36
C LEU A 228 2.57 23.00 2.03
N GLN A 229 2.44 22.12 1.03
CA GLN A 229 1.87 22.47 -0.27
C GLN A 229 0.37 22.80 -0.15
N ALA A 230 -0.37 22.04 0.67
CA ALA A 230 -1.76 22.35 0.97
C ALA A 230 -1.90 23.71 1.67
N ALA A 231 -1.07 23.99 2.68
CA ALA A 231 -1.09 25.25 3.41
C ALA A 231 -0.83 26.47 2.52
N LYS A 232 0.13 26.36 1.58
CA LYS A 232 0.41 27.40 0.57
C LYS A 232 -0.78 27.61 -0.37
N ARG A 233 -1.46 26.54 -0.78
CA ARG A 233 -2.56 26.60 -1.74
C ARG A 233 -3.85 27.16 -1.15
N TYR A 234 -4.14 26.84 0.10
CA TYR A 234 -5.38 27.25 0.77
C TYR A 234 -5.20 28.47 1.69
N GLY A 235 -4.06 29.17 1.62
CA GLY A 235 -3.91 30.52 2.19
C GLY A 235 -3.68 30.59 3.70
N VAL A 236 -3.13 29.54 4.33
CA VAL A 236 -2.80 29.59 5.78
C VAL A 236 -1.59 30.49 6.07
N TRP A 237 -0.84 30.89 5.05
CA TRP A 237 0.34 31.76 5.12
C TRP A 237 0.32 32.85 4.04
N GLY A 238 -0.78 33.60 3.98
CA GLY A 238 -0.93 34.81 3.14
C GLY A 238 -0.72 36.07 3.96
#